data_AF-A0A7C3ZBY2-F1
#
_entry.id   AF-A0A7C3ZBY2-F1
#
_cell.length_a   1.000
_cell.length_b   1.000
_cell.length_c   1.000
_cell.angle_alpha   90.00
_cell.angle_beta   90.00
_cell.angle_gamma   90.00
#
_symmetry.space_group_name_H-M   'P 1'
#
loop_
_entity.id
_entity.type
_entity.pdbx_description
1 polymer ?
#
loop_
_entity_poly.entity_id
_entity_poly.type
_entity_poly.pdbx_seq_one_letter_code
_entity_poly.pdbx_strand_id
1 'polypeptide(L)'
;SIKDIGLTGMAKGWRVLAGGFVSGLKPRLADVIATGLNDAEALALVEKIIDWYRAQGKPKRLGRVIDDLGLARFMEDLGLPVQE
;
A
#
# COMPACT_ATOMS: atom_id res chain seq x y z
N SER A 1 -4.70 0.61 8.88
CA SER A 1 -5.99 0.29 8.21
C SER A 1 -6.15 -1.23 8.10
N ILE A 2 -7.37 -1.76 8.10
CA ILE A 2 -7.66 -3.19 7.86
C ILE A 2 -8.01 -3.51 6.39
N LYS A 3 -7.86 -2.51 5.51
CA LYS A 3 -8.14 -2.59 4.07
C LYS A 3 -6.85 -2.87 3.31
N ASP A 4 -6.95 -3.55 2.16
CA ASP A 4 -5.80 -3.77 1.28
C ASP A 4 -5.21 -2.43 0.83
N ILE A 5 -6.06 -1.43 0.54
CA ILE A 5 -5.65 -0.04 0.29
C ILE A 5 -6.50 0.88 1.18
N GLY A 6 -5.84 1.82 1.85
CA GLY A 6 -6.49 2.82 2.71
C GLY A 6 -6.11 4.23 2.30
N LEU A 7 -7.10 5.10 2.18
CA LEU A 7 -6.93 6.55 2.07
C LEU A 7 -7.42 7.18 3.37
N THR A 8 -6.59 8.01 3.99
CA THR A 8 -6.94 8.74 5.22
C THR A 8 -6.70 10.22 4.98
N GLY A 9 -7.75 11.03 5.09
CA GLY A 9 -7.63 12.49 5.03
C GLY A 9 -6.88 13.01 6.25
N MET A 10 -5.92 13.90 6.00
CA MET A 10 -5.07 14.55 6.99
C MET A 10 -5.19 16.08 6.79
N ALA A 11 -4.71 16.86 7.77
CA ALA A 11 -4.71 18.32 7.64
C ALA A 11 -3.91 18.84 6.42
N LYS A 12 -2.93 18.05 5.94
CA LYS A 12 -2.10 18.35 4.77
C LYS A 12 -2.32 17.29 3.67
N GLY A 13 -3.56 17.12 3.20
CA GLY A 13 -3.87 16.17 2.12
C GLY A 13 -4.05 14.73 2.60
N TRP A 14 -3.63 13.75 1.80
CA TRP A 14 -3.92 12.34 2.01
C TRP A 14 -2.72 11.56 2.55
N ARG A 15 -3.04 10.57 3.36
CA ARG A 15 -2.16 9.44 3.71
C ARG A 15 -2.67 8.19 3.00
N VAL A 16 -1.79 7.54 2.25
CA VAL A 16 -2.06 6.25 1.58
C VAL A 16 -1.44 5.13 2.40
N LEU A 17 -2.22 4.09 2.66
CA LEU A 17 -1.79 2.88 3.36
C LEU A 17 -2.04 1.65 2.48
N ALA A 18 -1.21 0.61 2.61
CA ALA A 18 -1.38 -0.63 1.87
C ALA A 18 -1.09 -1.90 2.69
N GLY A 19 -1.77 -2.99 2.36
CA GLY A 19 -1.49 -4.33 2.86
C GLY A 19 -2.27 -4.78 4.10
N GLY A 20 -3.31 -4.06 4.52
CA GLY A 20 -4.12 -4.44 5.68
C GLY A 20 -5.17 -5.50 5.37
N PHE A 21 -5.39 -6.43 6.29
CA PHE A 21 -6.51 -7.38 6.23
C PHE A 21 -6.81 -7.97 7.62
N VAL A 22 -8.09 -8.17 7.92
CA VAL A 22 -8.54 -8.81 9.18
C VAL A 22 -8.94 -10.28 8.99
N SER A 23 -9.36 -10.66 7.78
CA SER A 23 -9.84 -12.01 7.48
C SER A 23 -8.68 -12.97 7.19
N GLY A 24 -8.59 -14.07 7.93
CA GLY A 24 -7.66 -15.17 7.68
C GLY A 24 -6.64 -15.40 8.79
N LEU A 25 -5.74 -16.38 8.58
CA LEU A 25 -4.62 -16.63 9.49
C LEU A 25 -3.68 -15.41 9.47
N LYS A 26 -3.19 -14.98 10.64
CA LYS A 26 -2.32 -13.81 10.87
C LYS A 26 -2.86 -12.49 10.28
N PRO A 27 -3.85 -11.85 10.92
CA PRO A 27 -4.32 -10.52 10.52
C PRO A 27 -3.18 -9.50 10.55
N ARG A 28 -3.26 -8.49 9.68
CA ARG A 28 -2.22 -7.48 9.52
C ARG A 28 -2.82 -6.08 9.38
N LEU A 29 -2.15 -5.10 10.01
CA LEU A 29 -2.39 -3.68 9.76
C LEU A 29 -1.64 -3.22 8.51
N ALA A 30 -2.29 -2.38 7.71
CA ALA A 30 -1.68 -1.74 6.56
C ALA A 30 -0.51 -0.83 6.97
N ASP A 31 0.55 -0.83 6.17
CA ASP A 31 1.70 0.07 6.31
C ASP A 31 1.40 1.42 5.66
N VAL A 32 2.09 2.46 6.13
CA VAL A 32 2.05 3.79 5.52
C VAL A 32 2.95 3.81 4.30
N ILE A 33 2.37 4.14 3.14
CA ILE A 33 3.09 4.17 1.85
C ILE A 33 3.53 5.58 1.51
N ALA A 34 2.63 6.55 1.70
CA ALA A 34 2.92 7.96 1.46
C ALA A 34 1.99 8.84 2.29
N THR A 35 2.42 10.08 2.52
CA THR A 35 1.66 11.12 3.22
C THR A 35 1.82 12.45 2.54
N GLY A 36 0.88 13.37 2.72
CA GLY A 36 1.03 14.73 2.21
C GLY A 36 0.54 14.91 0.77
N LEU A 37 -0.16 13.91 0.23
CA LEU A 37 -0.55 13.88 -1.18
C LEU A 37 -1.80 14.73 -1.41
N ASN A 38 -1.87 15.43 -2.54
CA ASN A 38 -3.14 16.00 -3.02
C ASN A 38 -4.05 14.90 -3.59
N ASP A 39 -5.27 15.26 -3.99
CA ASP A 39 -6.28 14.30 -4.49
C ASP A 39 -5.78 13.52 -5.72
N ALA A 40 -5.16 14.21 -6.68
CA ALA A 40 -4.69 13.59 -7.91
C ALA A 40 -3.48 12.66 -7.66
N GLU A 41 -2.54 13.08 -6.82
CA GLU A 41 -1.39 12.26 -6.41
C GLU A 41 -1.83 11.01 -5.64
N ALA A 42 -2.82 11.15 -4.75
CA ALA A 42 -3.35 10.02 -3.99
C ALA A 42 -4.02 9.00 -4.91
N LEU A 43 -4.82 9.45 -5.88
CA LEU A 43 -5.45 8.58 -6.88
C LEU A 43 -4.41 7.90 -7.78
N ALA A 44 -3.43 8.65 -8.28
CA ALA A 44 -2.35 8.12 -9.10
C ALA A 44 -1.52 7.06 -8.36
N LEU A 45 -1.26 7.28 -7.05
CA LEU A 45 -0.56 6.28 -6.24
C LEU A 45 -1.41 5.02 -6.03
N VAL A 46 -2.71 5.15 -5.81
CA VAL A 46 -3.62 3.99 -5.69
C VAL A 46 -3.65 3.18 -6.98
N GLU A 47 -3.75 3.84 -8.13
CA GLU A 47 -3.68 3.19 -9.45
C GLU A 47 -2.37 2.42 -9.61
N LYS A 48 -1.24 3.06 -9.30
CA LYS A 48 0.09 2.42 -9.35
C LYS A 48 0.18 1.17 -8.47
N ILE A 49 -0.39 1.21 -7.26
CA ILE A 49 -0.44 0.05 -6.34
C ILE A 49 -1.27 -1.08 -6.95
N ILE A 50 -2.42 -0.77 -7.54
CA ILE A 50 -3.32 -1.77 -8.15
C ILE A 50 -2.62 -2.43 -9.34
N ASP A 51 -1.99 -1.67 -10.22
CA ASP A 51 -1.31 -2.20 -11.39
C ASP A 51 -0.06 -3.01 -11.02
N TRP A 52 0.71 -2.53 -10.05
CA TRP A 52 1.80 -3.31 -9.48
C TRP A 52 1.31 -4.66 -8.94
N TYR A 53 0.20 -4.66 -8.17
CA TYR A 53 -0.34 -5.88 -7.59
C TYR A 53 -0.89 -6.86 -8.65
N ARG A 54 -1.55 -6.35 -9.69
CA ARG A 54 -1.97 -7.15 -10.85
C ARG A 54 -0.79 -7.85 -11.51
N ALA A 55 0.34 -7.15 -11.67
CA ALA A 55 1.54 -7.70 -12.27
C ALA A 55 2.20 -8.82 -11.44
N GLN A 56 1.96 -8.89 -10.13
CA GLN A 56 2.50 -9.96 -9.28
C GLN A 56 1.90 -11.33 -9.59
N GLY A 57 0.65 -11.39 -10.11
CA GLY A 57 0.01 -12.64 -10.55
C GLY A 57 -0.19 -13.70 -9.45
N LYS A 58 -0.09 -13.34 -8.17
CA LYS A 58 -0.19 -14.28 -7.04
C LYS A 58 -1.63 -14.35 -6.51
N PRO A 59 -2.19 -15.54 -6.22
CA PRO A 59 -3.50 -15.69 -5.59
C PRO A 59 -3.41 -15.44 -4.08
N LYS A 60 -2.83 -14.31 -3.66
CA LYS A 60 -2.61 -13.92 -2.27
C LYS A 60 -3.03 -12.47 -2.08
N ARG A 61 -3.67 -12.13 -0.95
CA ARG A 61 -4.01 -10.75 -0.57
C ARG A 61 -2.79 -9.83 -0.66
N LEU A 62 -2.99 -8.55 -1.00
CA LEU A 62 -1.92 -7.56 -1.17
C LEU A 62 -0.95 -7.55 0.00
N GLY A 63 -1.46 -7.59 1.24
CA GLY A 63 -0.62 -7.64 2.43
C GLY A 63 0.33 -8.84 2.43
N ARG A 64 -0.13 -10.03 2.07
CA ARG A 64 0.71 -11.23 2.01
C ARG A 64 1.77 -11.14 0.92
N VAL A 65 1.45 -10.52 -0.20
CA VAL A 65 2.43 -10.30 -1.26
C VAL A 65 3.52 -9.34 -0.78
N ILE A 66 3.16 -8.28 -0.05
CA ILE A 66 4.11 -7.35 0.57
C ILE A 66 4.95 -8.06 1.65
N ASP A 67 4.36 -8.93 2.48
CA ASP A 67 5.10 -9.67 3.52
C ASP A 67 6.15 -10.61 2.89
N ASP A 68 5.80 -11.30 1.81
CA ASP A 68 6.70 -12.22 1.10
C ASP A 68 7.86 -11.48 0.40
N LEU A 69 7.59 -10.26 -0.09
CA LEU A 69 8.55 -9.46 -0.86
C LEU A 69 9.42 -8.55 0.03
N GLY A 70 8.84 -8.04 1.11
CA GLY A 70 9.39 -6.97 1.95
C GLY A 70 8.85 -5.59 1.56
N LEU A 71 8.56 -4.77 2.58
CA LEU A 71 8.02 -3.41 2.40
C LEU A 71 8.98 -2.50 1.63
N ALA A 72 10.28 -2.55 1.94
CA ALA A 72 11.30 -1.75 1.26
C ALA A 72 11.30 -2.01 -0.26
N ARG A 73 11.23 -3.28 -0.67
CA ARG A 73 11.20 -3.65 -2.08
C ARG A 73 9.90 -3.24 -2.76
N PHE A 74 8.77 -3.37 -2.07
CA PHE A 74 7.48 -2.85 -2.56
C PHE A 74 7.54 -1.34 -2.80
N MET A 75 8.13 -0.57 -1.88
CA MET A 75 8.29 0.88 -2.05
C MET A 75 9.22 1.23 -3.22
N GLU A 76 10.32 0.50 -3.38
CA GLU A 76 11.25 0.64 -4.51
C GLU A 76 10.55 0.38 -5.85
N ASP A 77 9.78 -0.70 -5.98
CA ASP A 77 9.01 -1.01 -7.20
C ASP A 77 7.97 0.08 -7.51
N LEU A 78 7.44 0.75 -6.48
CA LEU A 78 6.57 1.92 -6.62
C LEU A 78 7.32 3.22 -6.89
N GLY A 79 8.66 3.21 -6.99
CA GLY A 79 9.49 4.40 -7.19
C GLY A 79 9.38 5.40 -6.04
N LEU A 80 9.11 4.92 -4.82
CA LEU A 80 9.00 5.72 -3.61
C LEU A 80 10.28 5.63 -2.78
N PRO A 81 10.63 6.68 -2.02
CA PRO A 81 11.78 6.63 -1.13
C PRO A 81 11.54 5.59 -0.03
N VAL A 82 12.51 4.68 0.14
CA VAL A 82 12.52 3.76 1.28
C VAL A 82 12.96 4.56 2.51
N GLN A 83 12.13 4.61 3.54
CA GLN A 83 12.51 5.18 4.83
C GLN A 83 13.38 4.13 5.55
N GLU A 84 14.60 4.51 5.96
CA GLU A 84 15.47 3.68 6.82
C GLU A 84 14.85 3.38 8.19
#